data_AF-A0A1V6EJA4-F1
#
_entry.id   AF-A0A1V6EJA4-F1
#
_cell.length_a   1.000
_cell.length_b   1.000
_cell.length_c   1.000
_cell.angle_alpha   90.00
_cell.angle_beta   90.00
_cell.angle_gamma   90.00
#
_symmetry.space_group_name_H-M   'P 1'
#
loop_
_entity.id
_entity.type
_entity.pdbx_description
1 polymer ?
#
loop_
_entity_poly.entity_id
_entity_poly.type
_entity_poly.pdbx_seq_one_letter_code
_entity_poly.pdbx_strand_id
1 'polypeptide(L)'
;MRFKENRALAWILVVIAVIASVLISGHVSLSLQRRAVMNSFYETMDADLNTKSAYADNLAGVASRYLDRNSEYITNMAQARDMLLNAKTPAEKYAASVKITNAAAALYDILGTMSLNETDERLRRSNYADIIAVDDILKRTSFNKNVDTFNSQLAMFPANVIASITGIDKAEYFR
;
A
#
# COMPACT_ATOMS: atom_id res chain seq x y z
N MET A 1 20.94 49.79 -9.49
CA MET A 1 20.04 49.84 -8.31
C MET A 1 20.88 49.78 -7.04
N ARG A 2 20.87 50.84 -6.21
CA ARG A 2 21.75 50.98 -5.03
C ARG A 2 21.11 50.31 -3.81
N PHE A 3 21.18 48.98 -3.72
CA PHE A 3 20.67 48.23 -2.56
C PHE A 3 21.30 48.66 -1.21
N LYS A 4 22.48 49.29 -1.24
CA LYS A 4 23.18 49.80 -0.05
C LYS A 4 22.56 51.05 0.59
N GLU A 5 21.65 51.75 -0.11
CA GLU A 5 21.10 53.02 0.39
C GLU A 5 19.81 52.86 1.20
N ASN A 6 19.07 51.77 0.99
CA ASN A 6 17.82 51.49 1.70
C ASN A 6 17.98 50.25 2.58
N ARG A 7 18.50 50.44 3.80
CA ARG A 7 18.70 49.38 4.81
C ARG A 7 17.42 48.56 5.05
N ALA A 8 16.25 49.20 5.04
CA ALA A 8 14.96 48.51 5.18
C ALA A 8 14.67 47.53 4.03
N LEU A 9 14.96 47.92 2.78
CA LEU A 9 14.76 47.06 1.60
C LEU A 9 15.76 45.89 1.60
N ALA A 10 17.00 46.12 2.04
CA ALA A 10 17.98 45.06 2.22
C ALA A 10 17.52 44.03 3.28
N TRP A 11 16.97 44.48 4.41
CA TRP A 11 16.41 43.59 5.44
C TRP A 11 15.22 42.77 4.93
N ILE A 12 14.29 43.39 4.18
CA ILE A 12 13.16 42.67 3.57
C ILE A 12 13.65 41.56 2.64
N LEU A 13 14.63 41.85 1.78
CA LEU A 13 15.19 40.85 0.86
C LEU A 13 15.87 39.70 1.59
N VAL A 14 16.59 39.99 2.68
CA VAL A 14 17.20 38.94 3.52
C VAL A 14 16.13 38.04 4.14
N VAL A 15 15.06 38.63 4.70
CA VAL A 15 13.95 37.85 5.27
C VAL A 15 13.28 36.97 4.21
N ILE A 16 13.01 37.51 3.02
CA ILE A 16 12.46 36.73 1.91
C ILE A 16 13.39 35.59 1.50
N ALA A 17 14.69 35.84 1.39
CA ALA A 17 15.67 34.82 1.04
C ALA A 17 15.74 33.70 2.08
N VAL A 18 15.66 34.04 3.38
CA VAL A 18 15.62 33.05 4.46
C VAL A 18 14.34 32.22 4.40
N ILE A 19 13.17 32.85 4.24
CA ILE A 19 11.88 32.14 4.12
C ILE A 19 11.91 31.20 2.91
N ALA A 20 12.36 31.69 1.75
CA ALA A 20 12.48 30.88 0.54
C ALA A 20 13.45 29.69 0.76
N SER A 21 14.58 29.90 1.42
CA SER A 21 15.54 28.84 1.72
C SER A 21 14.95 27.76 2.62
N VAL A 22 14.21 28.14 3.66
CA VAL A 22 13.51 27.20 4.56
C VAL A 22 12.43 26.40 3.83
N LEU A 23 11.62 27.06 2.99
CA LEU A 23 10.57 26.39 2.22
C LEU A 23 11.15 25.40 1.22
N ILE A 24 12.20 25.77 0.48
CA ILE A 24 12.83 24.90 -0.53
C ILE A 24 13.50 23.71 0.13
N SER A 25 14.32 23.94 1.15
CA SER A 25 15.04 22.86 1.85
C SER A 25 14.07 21.92 2.58
N GLY A 26 13.05 22.48 3.23
CA GLY A 26 11.98 21.72 3.87
C GLY A 26 11.20 20.85 2.88
N HIS A 27 10.81 21.42 1.73
CA HIS A 27 10.13 20.68 0.67
C HIS A 27 10.97 19.52 0.15
N VAL A 28 12.24 19.74 -0.17
CA VAL A 28 13.13 18.68 -0.66
C VAL A 28 13.25 17.57 0.38
N SER A 29 13.50 17.92 1.65
CA SER A 29 13.64 16.96 2.73
C SER A 29 12.37 16.12 2.94
N LEU A 30 11.22 16.78 3.10
CA LEU A 30 9.93 16.10 3.34
C LEU A 30 9.51 15.25 2.13
N SER A 31 9.71 15.74 0.91
CA SER A 31 9.42 14.98 -0.32
C SER A 31 10.28 13.72 -0.43
N LEU A 32 11.57 13.80 -0.07
CA LEU A 32 12.45 12.63 -0.06
C LEU A 32 12.04 11.62 1.01
N GLN A 33 11.71 12.09 2.22
CA GLN A 33 11.23 11.22 3.31
C GLN A 33 9.92 10.52 2.93
N ARG A 34 8.96 11.26 2.37
CA ARG A 34 7.70 10.70 1.88
C ARG A 34 7.94 9.62 0.83
N ARG A 35 8.81 9.91 -0.15
CA ARG A 35 9.16 8.94 -1.20
C ARG A 35 9.85 7.71 -0.62
N ALA A 36 10.77 7.87 0.33
CA ALA A 36 11.44 6.74 0.97
C ALA A 36 10.44 5.81 1.68
N VAL A 37 9.49 6.38 2.44
CA VAL A 37 8.41 5.59 3.08
C VAL A 37 7.59 4.87 2.02
N MET A 38 7.13 5.57 0.99
CA MET A 38 6.31 4.97 -0.07
C MET A 38 7.06 3.91 -0.87
N ASN A 39 8.35 4.11 -1.16
CA ASN A 39 9.16 3.13 -1.88
C ASN A 39 9.36 1.85 -1.07
N SER A 40 9.46 1.95 0.26
CA SER A 40 9.59 0.77 1.12
C SER A 40 8.39 -0.19 0.98
N PHE A 41 7.20 0.33 0.66
CA PHE A 41 6.04 -0.50 0.32
C PHE A 41 6.31 -1.35 -0.93
N TYR A 42 6.73 -0.72 -2.03
CA TYR A 42 6.93 -1.40 -3.31
C TYR A 42 8.11 -2.37 -3.28
N GLU A 43 9.13 -2.09 -2.46
CA GLU A 43 10.29 -2.96 -2.31
C GLU A 43 10.00 -4.21 -1.47
N THR A 44 9.03 -4.16 -0.56
CA THR A 44 8.78 -5.25 0.40
C THR A 44 7.42 -5.92 0.24
N MET A 45 6.35 -5.13 0.15
CA MET A 45 4.97 -5.62 0.24
C MET A 45 4.36 -5.97 -1.13
N ASP A 46 4.81 -5.32 -2.21
CA ASP A 46 4.22 -5.56 -3.53
C ASP A 46 4.50 -6.98 -4.05
N ALA A 47 5.71 -7.50 -3.80
CA ALA A 47 6.06 -8.88 -4.12
C ALA A 47 5.20 -9.90 -3.34
N ASP A 48 4.95 -9.65 -2.06
CA ASP A 48 4.08 -10.49 -1.23
C ASP A 48 2.63 -10.47 -1.74
N LEU A 49 2.11 -9.30 -2.12
CA LEU A 49 0.77 -9.18 -2.70
C LEU A 49 0.63 -9.93 -4.04
N ASN A 50 1.65 -9.86 -4.89
CA ASN A 50 1.68 -10.62 -6.14
C ASN A 50 1.72 -12.13 -5.87
N THR A 51 2.48 -12.55 -4.86
CA THR A 51 2.54 -13.94 -4.39
C THR A 51 1.18 -14.42 -3.88
N LYS A 52 0.48 -13.59 -3.09
CA LYS A 52 -0.89 -13.86 -2.64
C LYS A 52 -1.87 -14.03 -3.82
N SER A 53 -1.75 -13.18 -4.84
CA SER A 53 -2.55 -13.28 -6.07
C SER A 53 -2.30 -14.59 -6.83
N ALA A 54 -1.07 -15.11 -6.81
CA ALA A 54 -0.74 -16.39 -7.44
C ALA A 54 -1.35 -17.57 -6.67
N TYR A 55 -1.27 -17.59 -5.33
CA TYR A 55 -1.94 -18.62 -4.53
C TYR A 55 -3.47 -18.59 -4.69
N ALA A 56 -4.04 -17.40 -4.78
CA ALA A 56 -5.46 -17.19 -5.07
C ALA A 56 -5.87 -17.78 -6.42
N ASP A 57 -5.06 -17.58 -7.46
CA ASP A 57 -5.27 -18.18 -8.80
C ASP A 57 -5.20 -19.71 -8.75
N ASN A 58 -4.20 -20.25 -8.06
CA ASN A 58 -4.05 -21.69 -7.87
C ASN A 58 -5.26 -22.31 -7.15
N LEU A 59 -5.77 -21.65 -6.11
CA LEU A 59 -6.96 -22.11 -5.39
C LEU A 59 -8.21 -22.07 -6.29
N ALA A 60 -8.39 -21.03 -7.11
CA ALA A 60 -9.46 -20.96 -8.11
C ALA A 60 -9.31 -22.04 -9.20
N GLY A 61 -8.07 -22.38 -9.57
CA GLY A 61 -7.76 -23.46 -10.51
C GLY A 61 -8.14 -24.85 -9.96
N VAL A 62 -7.94 -25.09 -8.67
CA VAL A 62 -8.47 -26.29 -7.99
C VAL A 62 -10.00 -26.27 -8.01
N ALA A 63 -10.59 -25.14 -7.63
CA ALA A 63 -12.04 -24.98 -7.57
C ALA A 63 -12.74 -25.24 -8.91
N SER A 64 -12.14 -24.79 -10.01
CA SER A 64 -12.65 -24.96 -11.38
C SER A 64 -12.77 -26.41 -11.85
N ARG A 65 -12.19 -27.37 -11.11
CA ARG A 65 -12.32 -28.81 -11.39
C ARG A 65 -13.60 -29.42 -10.81
N TYR A 66 -14.21 -28.74 -9.84
CA TYR A 66 -15.35 -29.24 -9.06
C TYR A 66 -16.58 -28.31 -9.10
N LEU A 67 -16.36 -27.02 -9.35
CA LEU A 67 -17.39 -26.01 -9.50
C LEU A 67 -17.56 -25.59 -10.96
N ASP A 68 -18.75 -25.09 -11.28
CA ASP A 68 -18.95 -24.36 -12.54
C ASP A 68 -17.98 -23.17 -12.60
N ARG A 69 -17.34 -22.98 -13.76
CA ARG A 69 -16.34 -21.91 -13.95
C ARG A 69 -16.93 -20.51 -13.72
N ASN A 70 -18.23 -20.35 -13.95
CA ASN A 70 -18.97 -19.10 -13.71
C ASN A 70 -19.66 -19.08 -12.35
N SER A 71 -19.33 -20.01 -11.45
CA SER A 71 -19.80 -19.95 -10.06
C SER A 71 -19.40 -18.62 -9.44
N GLU A 72 -20.25 -18.13 -8.53
CA GLU A 72 -20.01 -16.88 -7.82
C GLU A 72 -18.66 -16.91 -7.07
N TYR A 73 -18.24 -18.06 -6.55
CA TYR A 73 -16.99 -18.21 -5.81
C TYR A 73 -15.75 -17.94 -6.68
N ILE A 74 -15.69 -18.54 -7.87
CA ILE A 74 -14.57 -18.35 -8.81
C ILE A 74 -14.60 -16.92 -9.36
N THR A 75 -15.80 -16.40 -9.68
CA THR A 75 -15.98 -15.03 -10.17
C THR A 75 -15.54 -14.00 -9.13
N ASN A 76 -15.92 -14.17 -7.86
CA ASN A 76 -15.52 -13.29 -6.77
C ASN A 76 -13.99 -13.29 -6.57
N MET A 77 -13.35 -14.47 -6.68
CA MET A 77 -11.90 -14.57 -6.61
C MET A 77 -11.22 -13.84 -7.78
N ALA A 78 -11.71 -14.03 -9.01
CA ALA A 78 -11.18 -13.34 -10.19
C ALA A 78 -11.30 -11.82 -10.05
N GLN A 79 -12.47 -11.32 -9.63
CA GLN A 79 -12.68 -9.88 -9.39
C GLN A 79 -11.75 -9.33 -8.30
N ALA A 80 -11.54 -10.06 -7.21
CA ALA A 80 -10.63 -9.64 -6.14
C ALA A 80 -9.18 -9.52 -6.63
N ARG A 81 -8.74 -10.47 -7.48
CA ARG A 81 -7.41 -10.43 -8.11
C ARG A 81 -7.29 -9.27 -9.09
N ASP A 82 -8.29 -9.06 -9.94
CA ASP A 82 -8.32 -7.92 -10.87
C ASP A 82 -8.26 -6.58 -10.13
N MET A 83 -8.96 -6.46 -9.00
CA MET A 83 -8.85 -5.28 -8.15
C MET A 83 -7.43 -5.08 -7.63
N LEU A 84 -6.73 -6.14 -7.24
CA LEU A 84 -5.36 -6.03 -6.74
C LEU A 84 -4.37 -5.63 -7.83
N LEU A 85 -4.53 -6.18 -9.05
CA LEU A 85 -3.68 -5.86 -10.20
C LEU A 85 -3.86 -4.41 -10.68
N ASN A 86 -5.07 -3.88 -10.55
CA ASN A 86 -5.38 -2.50 -10.97
C ASN A 86 -5.19 -1.46 -9.85
N ALA A 87 -5.02 -1.89 -8.60
CA ALA A 87 -4.80 -1.00 -7.46
C ALA A 87 -3.46 -0.27 -7.57
N LYS A 88 -3.49 1.05 -7.39
CA LYS A 88 -2.32 1.94 -7.54
C LYS A 88 -1.78 2.40 -6.19
N THR A 89 -2.61 2.40 -5.16
CA THR A 89 -2.23 2.89 -3.83
C THR A 89 -2.12 1.77 -2.79
N PRO A 90 -1.38 1.96 -1.69
CA PRO A 90 -1.36 1.00 -0.59
C PRO A 90 -2.76 0.69 -0.01
N ALA A 91 -3.64 1.68 0.13
CA ALA A 91 -4.97 1.44 0.67
C ALA A 91 -5.84 0.65 -0.31
N GLU A 92 -5.77 0.95 -1.62
CA GLU A 92 -6.46 0.16 -2.65
C GLU A 92 -5.95 -1.29 -2.68
N LYS A 93 -4.63 -1.47 -2.59
CA LYS A 93 -4.00 -2.81 -2.51
C LYS A 93 -4.40 -3.55 -1.25
N TYR A 94 -4.53 -2.86 -0.11
CA TYR A 94 -5.04 -3.45 1.13
C TYR A 94 -6.48 -3.93 0.95
N ALA A 95 -7.36 -3.08 0.43
CA ALA A 95 -8.77 -3.42 0.21
C ALA A 95 -8.91 -4.63 -0.73
N ALA A 96 -8.14 -4.68 -1.81
CA ALA A 96 -8.12 -5.81 -2.71
C ALA A 96 -7.55 -7.09 -2.04
N SER A 97 -6.48 -6.95 -1.26
CA SER A 97 -5.90 -8.05 -0.48
C SER A 97 -6.92 -8.68 0.49
N VAL A 98 -7.69 -7.87 1.20
CA VAL A 98 -8.77 -8.35 2.09
C VAL A 98 -9.83 -9.10 1.30
N LYS A 99 -10.22 -8.61 0.12
CA LYS A 99 -11.17 -9.32 -0.75
C LYS A 99 -10.66 -10.68 -1.20
N ILE A 100 -9.36 -10.80 -1.52
CA ILE A 100 -8.75 -12.10 -1.85
C ILE A 100 -8.87 -13.06 -0.67
N THR A 101 -8.57 -12.62 0.56
CA THR A 101 -8.68 -13.47 1.76
C THR A 101 -10.11 -13.97 1.96
N ASN A 102 -11.10 -13.09 1.82
CA ASN A 102 -12.51 -13.45 1.98
C ASN A 102 -12.97 -14.42 0.89
N ALA A 103 -12.59 -14.18 -0.37
CA ALA A 103 -12.90 -15.09 -1.47
C ALA A 103 -12.21 -16.45 -1.31
N ALA A 104 -10.97 -16.46 -0.79
CA ALA A 104 -10.22 -17.67 -0.52
C ALA A 104 -10.88 -18.51 0.57
N ALA A 105 -11.36 -17.88 1.65
CA ALA A 105 -12.11 -18.57 2.70
C ALA A 105 -13.40 -19.21 2.16
N ALA A 106 -14.19 -18.45 1.38
CA ALA A 106 -15.40 -18.99 0.78
C ALA A 106 -15.13 -20.17 -0.16
N LEU A 107 -14.08 -20.08 -0.99
CA LEU A 107 -13.64 -21.18 -1.85
C LEU A 107 -13.15 -22.39 -1.06
N TYR A 108 -12.37 -22.14 0.00
CA TYR A 108 -11.85 -23.19 0.87
C TYR A 108 -12.99 -23.97 1.52
N ASP A 109 -14.01 -23.26 2.04
CA ASP A 109 -15.15 -23.85 2.72
C ASP A 109 -16.03 -24.67 1.77
N ILE A 110 -16.41 -24.11 0.62
CA ILE A 110 -17.27 -24.83 -0.33
C ILE A 110 -16.58 -26.07 -0.88
N LEU A 111 -15.28 -26.00 -1.19
CA LEU A 111 -14.51 -27.18 -1.62
C LEU A 111 -14.39 -28.23 -0.51
N GLY A 112 -14.37 -27.81 0.76
CA GLY A 112 -14.39 -28.72 1.91
C GLY A 112 -15.66 -29.56 2.03
N THR A 113 -16.75 -29.17 1.37
CA THR A 113 -18.00 -29.95 1.31
C THR A 113 -18.01 -31.00 0.19
N MET A 114 -16.98 -31.01 -0.67
CA MET A 114 -16.91 -31.84 -1.88
C MET A 114 -15.97 -33.03 -1.71
N SER A 115 -16.17 -34.07 -2.52
CA SER A 115 -15.27 -35.22 -2.59
C SER A 115 -14.08 -34.93 -3.52
N LEU A 116 -13.05 -34.30 -2.97
CA LEU A 116 -11.80 -33.99 -3.66
C LEU A 116 -10.86 -35.22 -3.70
N ASN A 117 -10.09 -35.38 -4.77
CA ASN A 117 -8.96 -36.33 -4.72
C ASN A 117 -7.86 -35.83 -3.76
N GLU A 118 -6.97 -36.72 -3.32
CA GLU A 118 -5.94 -36.40 -2.33
C GLU A 118 -5.03 -35.22 -2.73
N THR A 119 -4.72 -35.10 -4.03
CA THR A 119 -3.87 -34.02 -4.54
C THR A 119 -4.57 -32.68 -4.46
N ASP A 120 -5.83 -32.61 -4.88
CA ASP A 120 -6.62 -31.38 -4.85
C ASP A 120 -6.95 -30.95 -3.42
N GLU A 121 -7.21 -31.90 -2.51
CA GLU A 121 -7.40 -31.60 -1.10
C GLU A 121 -6.12 -31.03 -0.45
N ARG A 122 -4.94 -31.57 -0.80
CA ARG A 122 -3.67 -30.99 -0.37
C ARG A 122 -3.48 -29.57 -0.91
N LEU A 123 -3.76 -29.35 -2.20
CA LEU A 123 -3.63 -28.03 -2.84
C LEU A 123 -4.62 -27.01 -2.27
N ARG A 124 -5.87 -27.42 -1.96
CA ARG A 124 -6.86 -26.58 -1.30
C ARG A 124 -6.31 -26.05 0.03
N ARG A 125 -5.76 -26.94 0.86
CA ARG A 125 -5.19 -26.59 2.16
C ARG A 125 -3.94 -25.74 2.06
N SER A 126 -2.99 -26.11 1.19
CA SER A 126 -1.73 -25.38 1.08
C SER A 126 -1.94 -23.97 0.56
N ASN A 127 -2.67 -23.79 -0.56
CA ASN A 127 -2.89 -22.45 -1.12
C ASN A 127 -3.68 -21.55 -0.17
N TYR A 128 -4.68 -22.09 0.54
CA TYR A 128 -5.39 -21.29 1.55
C TYR A 128 -4.47 -20.89 2.70
N ALA A 129 -3.67 -21.82 3.24
CA ALA A 129 -2.71 -21.52 4.30
C ALA A 129 -1.66 -20.49 3.86
N ASP A 130 -1.15 -20.60 2.63
CA ASP A 130 -0.16 -19.67 2.08
C ASP A 130 -0.74 -18.25 1.90
N ILE A 131 -2.01 -18.12 1.50
CA ILE A 131 -2.71 -16.82 1.45
C ILE A 131 -2.76 -16.17 2.84
N ILE A 132 -3.12 -16.93 3.87
CA ILE A 132 -3.18 -16.44 5.26
C ILE A 132 -1.78 -16.12 5.79
N ALA A 133 -0.77 -16.90 5.44
CA ALA A 133 0.61 -16.64 5.81
C ALA A 133 1.11 -15.30 5.25
N VAL A 134 0.76 -14.98 4.00
CA VAL A 134 1.07 -13.67 3.41
C VAL A 134 0.39 -12.54 4.19
N ASP A 135 -0.88 -12.68 4.59
CA ASP A 135 -1.54 -11.66 5.42
C ASP A 135 -0.80 -11.39 6.73
N ASP A 136 -0.29 -12.44 7.37
CA ASP A 136 0.45 -12.31 8.61
C ASP A 136 1.84 -11.70 8.41
N ILE A 137 2.49 -11.95 7.27
CA ILE A 137 3.72 -11.24 6.86
C ILE A 137 3.42 -9.75 6.70
N LEU A 138 2.38 -9.39 5.92
CA LEU A 138 2.00 -8.01 5.63
C LEU A 138 1.66 -7.22 6.91
N LYS A 139 0.97 -7.83 7.86
CA LYS A 139 0.66 -7.23 9.18
C LYS A 139 1.90 -6.96 10.03
N ARG A 140 2.96 -7.76 9.88
CA ARG A 140 4.21 -7.63 10.65
C ARG A 140 5.18 -6.61 10.06
N THR A 141 4.90 -6.08 8.86
CA THR A 141 5.73 -5.06 8.23
C THR A 141 5.78 -3.78 9.08
N SER A 142 6.90 -3.08 9.02
CA SER A 142 7.06 -1.77 9.67
C SER A 142 6.47 -0.62 8.83
N PHE A 143 5.89 -0.89 7.66
CA PHE A 143 5.42 0.12 6.72
C PHE A 143 4.45 1.11 7.36
N ASN A 144 3.38 0.63 8.00
CA ASN A 144 2.40 1.49 8.66
C ASN A 144 3.01 2.32 9.80
N LYS A 145 4.02 1.80 10.49
CA LYS A 145 4.76 2.54 11.53
C LYS A 145 5.65 3.64 10.93
N ASN A 146 6.25 3.40 9.77
CA ASN A 146 7.04 4.40 9.04
C ASN A 146 6.14 5.51 8.49
N VAL A 147 4.97 5.15 7.94
CA VAL A 147 3.92 6.09 7.53
C VAL A 147 3.47 6.94 8.72
N ASP A 148 3.23 6.32 9.88
CA ASP A 148 2.84 7.03 11.10
C ASP A 148 3.91 8.03 11.58
N THR A 149 5.17 7.62 11.56
CA THR A 149 6.32 8.45 11.91
C THR A 149 6.40 9.68 11.00
N PHE A 150 6.33 9.47 9.68
CA PHE A 150 6.34 10.56 8.70
C PHE A 150 5.12 11.48 8.85
N ASN A 151 3.91 10.93 8.95
CA ASN A 151 2.69 11.72 9.07
C ASN A 151 2.64 12.55 10.36
N SER A 152 3.20 12.01 11.46
CA SER A 152 3.34 12.74 12.72
C SER A 152 4.35 13.89 12.59
N GLN A 153 5.48 13.67 11.93
CA GLN A 153 6.45 14.72 11.63
C GLN A 153 5.84 15.82 10.74
N LEU A 154 5.11 15.43 9.70
CA LEU A 154 4.42 16.35 8.79
C LEU A 154 3.37 17.22 9.51
N ALA A 155 2.77 16.71 10.59
CA ALA A 155 1.75 17.43 11.35
C ALA A 155 2.32 18.49 12.32
N MET A 156 3.63 18.46 12.61
CA MET A 156 4.28 19.37 13.55
C MET A 156 4.88 20.60 12.87
N PHE A 157 5.01 21.72 13.60
CA PHE A 157 5.72 22.90 13.12
C PHE A 157 7.23 22.65 13.05
N PRO A 158 7.95 23.10 11.99
CA PRO A 158 7.46 23.89 10.85
C PRO A 158 6.97 23.07 9.64
N ALA A 159 7.02 21.74 9.70
CA ALA A 159 6.71 20.85 8.57
C ALA A 159 5.28 21.00 8.06
N ASN A 160 4.29 21.19 8.93
CA ASN A 160 2.89 21.39 8.56
C ASN A 160 2.66 22.64 7.69
N VAL A 161 3.37 23.73 7.98
CA VAL A 161 3.32 24.98 7.19
C VAL A 161 3.98 24.78 5.83
N ILE A 162 5.17 24.17 5.82
CA ILE A 162 5.89 23.85 4.59
C ILE A 162 5.03 22.95 3.70
N ALA A 163 4.45 21.89 4.26
CA ALA A 163 3.59 20.95 3.55
C ALA A 163 2.37 21.64 2.93
N SER A 164 1.70 22.50 3.70
CA SER A 164 0.52 23.24 3.23
C SER A 164 0.84 24.21 2.08
N ILE A 165 2.02 24.84 2.11
CA ILE A 165 2.47 25.78 1.06
C ILE A 165 2.96 25.05 -0.19
N THR A 166 3.63 23.90 -0.02
CA THR A 166 4.33 23.20 -1.09
C THR A 166 3.57 21.99 -1.66
N GLY A 167 2.42 21.65 -1.07
CA GLY A 167 1.55 20.57 -1.54
C GLY A 167 2.05 19.16 -1.18
N ILE A 168 2.83 19.02 -0.10
CA ILE A 168 3.23 17.69 0.37
C ILE A 168 2.10 17.08 1.17
N ASP A 169 1.50 16.03 0.62
CA ASP A 169 0.47 15.26 1.31
C ASP A 169 1.05 14.22 2.26
N LYS A 170 0.19 13.76 3.17
CA LYS A 170 0.46 12.60 4.03
C LYS A 170 0.86 11.37 3.19
N ALA A 171 1.68 10.52 3.78
CA ALA A 171 1.89 9.17 3.28
C ALA A 171 0.65 8.31 3.59
N GLU A 172 0.30 7.44 2.67
CA GLU A 172 -0.88 6.60 2.75
C GLU A 172 -0.58 5.31 3.51
N TYR A 173 -1.50 4.88 4.37
CA TYR A 173 -1.37 3.64 5.11
C TYR A 173 -1.79 2.43 4.28
N PHE A 174 -1.28 1.25 4.63
CA PHE A 174 -1.78 -0.06 4.19
C PHE A 174 -2.68 -0.65 5.28
N ARG A 175 -3.93 -0.20 5.37
CA ARG A 175 -4.96 -0.68 6.31
C ARG A 175 -6.33 -0.11 5.97
#